data_AF-A0AA96RMN4-F1
#
_entry.id   AF-A0AA96RMN4-F1
#
_cell.length_a   1.000
_cell.length_b   1.000
_cell.length_c   1.000
_cell.angle_alpha   90.00
_cell.angle_beta   90.00
_cell.angle_gamma   90.00
#
_symmetry.space_group_name_H-M   'P 1'
#
loop_
_entity.id
_entity.type
_entity.pdbx_description
1 polymer ?
#
loop_
_entity_poly.entity_id
_entity_poly.type
_entity_poly.pdbx_seq_one_letter_code
_entity_poly.pdbx_strand_id
1 'polypeptide(L)'
;MGSFALICLIVLTPLVVAIFYGCVLLDFINPSALQVQLLGVIIILFGIIVLLAFKDSPGFGFTFGLIGLITGILGSFRESQVAKQEKDDLTNEEQ
;
A
#
# COMPACT_ATOMS: atom_id res chain seq x y z
N MET A 1 12.00 9.54 25.14
CA MET A 1 10.63 9.13 24.75
C MET A 1 10.44 9.00 23.23
N GLY A 2 11.02 9.86 22.39
CA GLY A 2 10.85 9.81 20.92
C GLY A 2 11.28 8.50 20.21
N SER A 3 12.35 7.83 20.66
CA SER A 3 12.81 6.59 20.01
C SER A 3 11.86 5.40 20.23
N PHE A 4 11.23 5.28 21.40
CA PHE A 4 10.30 4.16 21.67
C PHE A 4 9.03 4.27 20.84
N ALA A 5 8.48 5.49 20.70
CA ALA A 5 7.31 5.74 19.87
C ALA A 5 7.59 5.43 18.39
N LEU A 6 8.74 5.86 17.86
CA LEU A 6 9.15 5.56 16.49
C LEU A 6 9.34 4.07 16.25
N ILE A 7 9.97 3.34 17.18
CA ILE A 7 10.14 1.90 17.08
C ILE A 7 8.77 1.20 17.09
N CYS A 8 7.88 1.58 18.00
CA CYS A 8 6.53 1.02 18.07
C CYS A 8 5.77 1.27 16.76
N LEU A 9 5.87 2.48 16.20
CA LEU A 9 5.22 2.85 14.96
C LEU A 9 5.81 2.09 13.76
N ILE A 10 7.13 1.91 13.70
CA ILE A 10 7.81 1.08 12.69
C ILE A 10 7.31 -0.36 12.71
N VAL A 11 7.06 -0.94 13.89
CA VAL A 11 6.55 -2.32 14.01
C VAL A 11 5.03 -2.39 13.73
N LEU A 12 4.29 -1.35 14.09
CA LEU A 12 2.84 -1.29 13.88
C LEU A 12 2.47 -1.12 12.40
N THR A 13 3.23 -0.31 11.65
CA THR A 13 2.97 -0.08 10.22
C THR A 13 2.87 -1.38 9.39
N PRO A 14 3.85 -2.30 9.40
CA PRO A 14 3.75 -3.53 8.62
C PRO A 14 2.64 -4.46 9.14
N LEU A 15 2.32 -4.43 10.44
CA LEU A 15 1.19 -5.18 10.99
C LEU A 15 -0.14 -4.69 10.39
N VAL A 16 -0.37 -3.37 10.35
CA VAL A 16 -1.57 -2.78 9.75
C VAL A 16 -1.65 -3.07 8.25
N VAL A 17 -0.52 -2.97 7.53
CA VAL A 17 -0.45 -3.30 6.10
C VAL A 17 -0.77 -4.77 5.87
N ALA A 18 -0.25 -5.69 6.69
CA ALA A 18 -0.55 -7.11 6.59
C ALA A 18 -2.03 -7.41 6.84
N ILE A 19 -2.65 -6.78 7.84
CA ILE A 19 -4.09 -6.91 8.10
C ILE A 19 -4.91 -6.39 6.92
N PHE A 20 -4.55 -5.23 6.38
CA PHE A 20 -5.22 -4.66 5.20
C PHE A 20 -5.19 -5.65 4.02
N TYR A 21 -4.02 -6.18 3.68
CA TYR A 21 -3.90 -7.18 2.62
C TYR A 21 -4.62 -8.49 2.94
N GLY A 22 -4.63 -8.93 4.20
CA GLY A 22 -5.41 -10.09 4.65
C GLY A 22 -6.92 -9.89 4.43
N CYS A 23 -7.45 -8.70 4.76
CA CYS A 23 -8.85 -8.37 4.51
C CYS A 23 -9.18 -8.29 3.03
N VAL A 24 -8.26 -7.81 2.18
CA VAL A 24 -8.43 -7.81 0.72
C VAL A 24 -8.43 -9.24 0.18
N LEU A 25 -7.53 -10.11 0.64
CA LEU A 25 -7.42 -11.51 0.17
C LEU A 25 -8.60 -12.38 0.59
N LEU A 26 -9.23 -12.08 1.72
CA LEU A 26 -10.42 -12.77 2.22
C LEU A 26 -11.73 -12.16 1.70
N ASP A 27 -11.67 -11.24 0.73
CA ASP A 27 -12.81 -10.51 0.16
C ASP A 27 -13.68 -9.77 1.20
N PHE A 28 -13.14 -9.48 2.39
CA PHE A 28 -13.84 -8.69 3.41
C PHE A 28 -13.99 -7.22 3.00
N ILE A 29 -13.03 -6.71 2.23
CA ILE A 29 -13.02 -5.35 1.72
C ILE A 29 -12.63 -5.34 0.24
N ASN A 30 -13.24 -4.45 -0.54
CA ASN A 30 -12.85 -4.19 -1.93
C ASN A 30 -12.33 -2.75 -2.08
N PRO A 31 -11.07 -2.47 -1.70
CA PRO A 31 -10.54 -1.12 -1.76
C PRO A 31 -10.41 -0.65 -3.21
N SER A 32 -10.70 0.61 -3.48
CA SER A 32 -10.44 1.20 -4.80
C SER A 32 -8.94 1.19 -5.11
N ALA A 33 -8.60 1.14 -6.39
CA ALA A 33 -7.23 1.24 -6.87
C ALA A 33 -6.52 2.52 -6.41
N LEU A 34 -7.23 3.65 -6.39
CA LEU A 34 -6.73 4.92 -5.82
C LEU A 34 -6.40 4.79 -4.32
N GLN A 35 -7.18 4.01 -3.55
CA GLN A 35 -6.91 3.83 -2.12
C GLN A 35 -5.64 3.01 -1.89
N VAL A 36 -5.43 1.95 -2.68
CA VAL A 36 -4.21 1.14 -2.61
C VAL A 36 -2.99 1.94 -3.09
N GLN A 37 -3.15 2.76 -4.12
CA GLN A 37 -2.09 3.64 -4.61
C GLN A 37 -1.71 4.69 -3.56
N LEU A 38 -2.69 5.35 -2.94
CA LEU A 38 -2.46 6.33 -1.88
C LEU A 38 -1.80 5.68 -0.65
N LEU A 39 -2.21 4.47 -0.28
CA LEU A 39 -1.57 3.70 0.77
C LEU A 39 -0.08 3.46 0.45
N GLY A 40 0.24 3.09 -0.80
CA GLY A 40 1.62 2.95 -1.26
C GLY A 40 2.44 4.24 -1.11
N VAL A 41 1.87 5.38 -1.52
CA VAL A 41 2.53 6.70 -1.38
C VAL A 41 2.76 7.06 0.10
N ILE A 42 1.78 6.81 0.97
CA ILE A 42 1.92 7.04 2.41
C ILE A 42 3.04 6.19 3.00
N ILE A 43 3.14 4.92 2.60
CA ILE A 43 4.21 4.01 3.06
C ILE A 43 5.59 4.48 2.55
N ILE A 44 5.68 4.98 1.31
CA ILE A 44 6.93 5.57 0.78
C ILE A 44 7.34 6.79 1.61
N LEU A 45 6.41 7.74 1.82
CA LEU A 45 6.67 8.95 2.62
C LEU A 45 7.10 8.58 4.04
N PHE A 46 6.43 7.59 4.63
CA PHE A 46 6.82 7.06 5.93
C PHE A 46 8.22 6.44 5.91
N GLY A 47 8.56 5.65 4.88
CA GLY A 47 9.91 5.11 4.69
C GLY A 47 10.99 6.18 4.59
N ILE A 48 10.71 7.30 3.91
CA ILE A 48 11.63 8.45 3.85
C ILE A 48 11.83 9.06 5.25
N ILE A 49 10.76 9.23 6.02
CA ILE A 49 10.85 9.74 7.40
C ILE A 49 11.71 8.79 8.26
N VAL A 50 11.49 7.48 8.16
CA VAL A 50 12.29 6.47 8.87
C VAL A 50 13.75 6.52 8.45
N LEU A 51 14.03 6.68 7.16
CA LEU A 51 15.39 6.78 6.61
C LEU A 51 16.14 8.01 7.16
N LEU A 52 15.44 9.15 7.29
CA LEU A 52 16.01 10.37 7.87
C LEU A 52 16.15 10.29 9.40
N ALA A 53 15.25 9.57 10.08
CA ALA A 53 15.26 9.41 11.53
C ALA A 53 16.31 8.41 12.03
N PHE A 54 16.59 7.34 11.28
CA PHE A 54 17.52 6.28 11.66
C PHE A 54 18.77 6.29 10.77
N LYS A 55 19.64 7.26 11.06
CA LYS A 55 20.89 7.48 10.31
C LYS A 55 21.85 6.28 10.35
N ASP A 56 21.85 5.54 11.47
CA ASP A 56 22.70 4.36 11.68
C ASP A 56 22.10 3.06 11.11
N SER A 57 20.84 3.09 10.65
CA SER A 57 20.16 1.90 10.11
C SER A 57 19.24 2.25 8.94
N PRO A 58 19.80 2.71 7.80
CA PRO A 58 19.03 3.15 6.63
C PRO A 58 18.20 2.03 5.99
N GLY A 59 18.53 0.76 6.27
CA GLY A 59 17.84 -0.41 5.72
C GLY A 59 16.35 -0.47 6.06
N PHE A 60 15.93 0.05 7.22
CA PHE A 60 14.51 0.09 7.59
C PHE A 60 13.73 1.02 6.66
N GLY A 61 14.19 2.26 6.49
CA GLY A 61 13.53 3.24 5.63
C GLY A 61 13.49 2.81 4.17
N PHE A 62 14.56 2.19 3.67
CA PHE A 62 14.60 1.63 2.32
C PHE A 62 13.58 0.51 2.12
N THR A 63 13.46 -0.39 3.08
CA THR A 63 12.50 -1.52 3.02
C THR A 63 11.06 -1.00 2.97
N PHE A 64 10.70 -0.02 3.80
CA PHE A 64 9.39 0.63 3.71
C PHE A 64 9.17 1.32 2.36
N GLY A 65 10.18 2.01 1.83
CA GLY A 65 10.13 2.58 0.48
C GLY A 65 9.80 1.53 -0.59
N LEU A 66 10.44 0.36 -0.52
CA LEU A 66 10.21 -0.73 -1.46
C LEU A 66 8.79 -1.32 -1.33
N ILE A 67 8.33 -1.57 -0.09
CA ILE A 67 6.98 -2.06 0.20
C ILE A 67 5.93 -1.08 -0.34
N GLY A 68 6.13 0.22 -0.08
CA GLY A 68 5.22 1.26 -0.56
C GLY A 68 5.18 1.36 -2.08
N LEU A 69 6.32 1.17 -2.76
CA LEU A 69 6.40 1.13 -4.22
C LEU A 69 5.61 -0.06 -4.79
N ILE A 70 5.83 -1.27 -4.27
CA ILE A 70 5.11 -2.47 -4.69
C ILE A 70 3.60 -2.30 -4.44
N THR A 71 3.23 -1.75 -3.29
CA THR A 71 1.84 -1.44 -2.93
C THR A 71 1.22 -0.47 -3.93
N GLY A 72 1.94 0.60 -4.31
CA GLY A 72 1.47 1.57 -5.29
C GLY A 72 1.24 0.97 -6.68
N ILE A 73 2.16 0.11 -7.12
CA ILE A 73 2.06 -0.60 -8.40
C ILE A 73 0.85 -1.55 -8.41
N LEU A 74 0.62 -2.30 -7.32
CA LEU A 74 -0.55 -3.16 -7.17
C LEU A 74 -1.86 -2.38 -7.24
N GLY A 75 -1.90 -1.16 -6.69
CA GLY A 75 -3.03 -0.25 -6.85
C GLY A 75 -3.33 0.06 -8.31
N SER A 76 -2.31 0.41 -9.09
CA SER A 76 -2.46 0.71 -10.52
C SER A 76 -2.98 -0.48 -11.32
N PHE A 77 -2.58 -1.72 -10.99
CA PHE A 77 -3.10 -2.90 -11.67
C PHE A 77 -4.60 -3.17 -11.38
N ARG A 78 -5.09 -2.80 -10.19
CA ARG A 78 -6.52 -2.95 -9.85
C ARG A 78 -7.40 -1.99 -10.66
N GLU A 79 -6.90 -0.79 -10.97
CA GLU A 79 -7.61 0.17 -11.84
C GLU A 79 -7.84 -0.43 -13.22
N SER A 80 -6.81 -1.10 -13.76
CA SER A 80 -6.87 -1.74 -15.08
C SER A 80 -7.87 -2.90 -15.15
N GLN A 81 -8.17 -3.57 -14.03
CA GLN A 81 -9.15 -4.65 -14.01
C GLN A 81 -10.58 -4.12 -13.98
N VAL A 82 -10.84 -3.06 -13.20
CA VAL A 82 -12.16 -2.41 -13.15
C VAL A 82 -12.53 -1.83 -14.51
N ALA A 83 -11.60 -1.14 -15.17
CA ALA A 83 -11.82 -0.58 -16.51
C ALA A 83 -12.07 -1.67 -17.58
N LYS A 84 -11.57 -2.90 -17.37
CA LYS A 84 -11.79 -4.02 -18.28
C LYS A 84 -13.19 -4.61 -18.10
N GLN A 85 -13.65 -4.76 -16.86
CA GLN A 85 -15.02 -5.21 -16.58
C GLN A 85 -16.08 -4.26 -17.12
N GLU A 86 -15.89 -2.94 -17.00
CA GLU A 86 -16.83 -1.93 -17.53
C GLU A 86 -16.99 -2.02 -19.06
N LYS A 87 -15.90 -2.29 -19.78
CA LYS A 87 -15.92 -2.45 -21.24
C LYS A 87 -16.61 -3.74 -21.70
N ASP A 88 -16.41 -4.82 -20.97
CA ASP A 88 -17.03 -6.11 -21.30
C ASP A 88 -18.55 -6.05 -21.06
N ASP A 89 -19.02 -5.35 -20.03
CA ASP A 89 -20.46 -5.15 -19.77
C ASP A 89 -21.15 -4.35 -20.90
N LEU A 90 -20.55 -3.24 -21.33
CA LEU A 90 -21.11 -2.43 -22.44
C LEU A 90 -21.16 -3.17 -23.78
N THR A 91 -20.24 -4.11 -24.02
CA THR A 91 -20.21 -4.90 -25.26
C THR A 91 -21.30 -5.97 -25.27
N ASN A 92 -21.75 -6.44 -24.09
CA ASN A 92 -22.82 -7.44 -23.98
C ASN A 92 -24.22 -6.82 -24.03
N GLU A 93 -24.39 -5.53 -23.72
CA GLU A 93 -25.68 -4.83 -23.85
C GLU A 93 -25.97 -4.34 -25.29
N GLU A 94 -24.96 -4.27 -26.16
CA GLU A 94 -25.11 -3.94 -27.59
C GLU A 94 -25.39 -5.17 -28.49
N GLN A 95 -25.54 -6.37 -27.91
CA GLN A 95 -25.90 -7.62 -28.61
C GLN A 95 -27.32 -8.09 -28.27
#